data_AF-E2GJC5-F1
#
_entry.id   AF-E2GJC5-F1
#
_cell.length_a   1.000
_cell.length_b   1.000
_cell.length_c   1.000
_cell.angle_alpha   90.00
_cell.angle_beta   90.00
_cell.angle_gamma   90.00
#
_symmetry.space_group_name_H-M   'P 1'
#
loop_
_entity.id
_entity.type
_entity.pdbx_description
1 polymer ?
#
loop_
_entity_poly.entity_id
_entity_poly.type
_entity_poly.pdbx_seq_one_letter_code
_entity_poly.pdbx_strand_id
1 'polypeptide(L)'
;LVIYDLPGRDCAALASNGELGPDDLDKYKSEYIDPITSILSDSKYAGLRIATVIEPDSLPNLVTNAGGTDTTTDACVTMKSNGNYEKGVCYALDKLGAIPNVYNYIDAGHHGWLGWDSNLGPSVQEFYKVATTNGANVSDVAGFIVNTANYSPIKEPNFTVTDTVNGQTIRQSKWVDWNQYVDEQSYALALRDKLVAAGFDSGLGMLIDTSRNGWGGSARPTGPGPQTSVDAYVNGGRIDRRIHSGNWCNQSGAGLGQRPTAAPATGIDAYLWVKPPGESDGNSAAVPNDEGKGFDRMCDPTYQGNARNGNNPSGALPDAPLSGHWFSAQFQELMQNAYPPLS
;
A
#
# COMPACT_ATOMS: atom_id res chain seq x y z
N LEU A 1 -2.85 -4.26 14.28
CA LEU A 1 -1.38 -4.34 14.48
C LEU A 1 -0.75 -4.41 13.10
N VAL A 2 0.38 -3.75 12.88
CA VAL A 2 1.13 -3.88 11.61
C VAL A 2 2.38 -4.67 11.93
N ILE A 3 2.54 -5.82 11.27
CA ILE A 3 3.75 -6.64 11.26
C ILE A 3 4.57 -6.10 10.10
N TYR A 4 5.71 -5.47 10.37
CA TYR A 4 6.44 -4.70 9.36
C TYR A 4 7.91 -4.59 9.73
N ASP A 5 8.59 -5.72 9.79
CA ASP A 5 10.02 -5.73 10.09
C ASP A 5 10.77 -6.86 9.37
N LEU A 6 10.31 -7.24 8.17
CA LEU A 6 11.02 -8.22 7.36
C LEU A 6 12.52 -7.91 7.22
N PRO A 7 13.38 -8.95 7.17
CA PRO A 7 14.78 -8.80 6.79
C PRO A 7 14.89 -8.06 5.45
N GLY A 8 15.70 -7.00 5.37
CA GLY A 8 15.84 -6.20 4.15
C GLY A 8 14.55 -5.49 3.73
N ARG A 9 13.73 -5.06 4.71
CA ARG A 9 12.47 -4.29 4.51
C ARG A 9 12.63 -3.15 3.50
N ASP A 10 11.56 -2.91 2.74
CA ASP A 10 11.44 -1.85 1.75
C ASP A 10 12.55 -1.88 0.69
N CYS A 11 12.78 -3.03 0.06
CA CYS A 11 13.91 -3.22 -0.85
C CYS A 11 13.94 -2.25 -2.06
N ALA A 12 12.84 -1.54 -2.35
CA ALA A 12 12.73 -0.53 -3.40
C ALA A 12 12.77 0.93 -2.91
N ALA A 13 12.87 1.17 -1.60
CA ALA A 13 12.88 2.48 -0.96
C ALA A 13 14.02 2.59 0.07
N LEU A 14 14.19 3.80 0.64
CA LEU A 14 15.24 4.11 1.63
C LEU A 14 14.70 4.77 2.92
N ALA A 15 13.44 5.23 2.95
CA ALA A 15 12.92 6.07 4.03
C ALA A 15 12.53 5.30 5.28
N SER A 16 12.24 4.01 5.11
CA SER A 16 11.73 3.11 6.16
C SER A 16 12.56 1.82 6.21
N ASN A 17 13.85 1.88 5.84
CA ASN A 17 14.75 0.73 5.94
C ASN A 17 14.64 0.06 7.33
N GLY A 18 14.41 -1.25 7.34
CA GLY A 18 14.26 -2.07 8.54
C GLY A 18 15.54 -2.18 9.33
N GLU A 19 15.42 -2.48 10.63
CA GLU A 19 16.59 -2.73 11.49
C GLU A 19 17.27 -4.07 11.19
N LEU A 20 16.55 -4.99 10.55
CA LEU A 20 17.03 -6.30 10.15
C LEU A 20 17.64 -6.27 8.75
N GLY A 21 18.90 -6.69 8.63
CA GLY A 21 19.59 -6.85 7.37
C GLY A 21 19.00 -7.96 6.49
N PRO A 22 19.40 -8.07 5.22
CA PRO A 22 18.80 -9.00 4.26
C PRO A 22 18.90 -10.50 4.64
N ASP A 23 19.86 -10.85 5.52
CA ASP A 23 20.13 -12.21 5.96
C ASP A 23 19.66 -12.50 7.41
N ASP A 24 19.04 -11.54 8.09
CA ASP A 24 18.62 -11.63 9.50
C ASP A 24 17.28 -12.37 9.70
N LEU A 25 16.96 -13.36 8.85
CA LEU A 25 15.69 -14.11 8.93
C LEU A 25 15.50 -14.84 10.26
N ASP A 26 16.57 -15.36 10.86
CA ASP A 26 16.46 -16.05 12.15
C ASP A 26 16.08 -15.07 13.26
N LYS A 27 16.63 -13.84 13.26
CA LYS A 27 16.25 -12.79 14.22
C LYS A 27 14.80 -12.35 14.03
N TYR A 28 14.37 -12.13 12.78
CA TYR A 28 12.97 -11.82 12.47
C TYR A 28 12.02 -12.86 13.08
N LYS A 29 12.39 -14.15 13.02
CA LYS A 29 11.58 -15.21 13.62
C LYS A 29 11.62 -15.17 15.14
N SER A 30 12.80 -15.28 15.74
CA SER A 30 12.95 -15.53 17.18
C SER A 30 12.85 -14.29 18.07
N GLU A 31 13.17 -13.12 17.53
CA GLU A 31 13.25 -11.86 18.29
C GLU A 31 12.12 -10.88 17.93
N TYR A 32 11.42 -11.10 16.81
CA TYR A 32 10.29 -10.26 16.40
C TYR A 32 8.96 -11.05 16.39
N ILE A 33 8.79 -12.05 15.51
CA ILE A 33 7.51 -12.77 15.38
C ILE A 33 7.18 -13.64 16.60
N ASP A 34 8.14 -14.39 17.13
CA ASP A 34 7.91 -15.29 18.27
C ASP A 34 7.48 -14.52 19.54
N PRO A 35 8.14 -13.41 19.94
CA PRO A 35 7.68 -12.59 21.06
C PRO A 35 6.28 -11.99 20.85
N ILE A 36 5.97 -11.50 19.63
CA ILE A 36 4.63 -11.00 19.30
C ILE A 36 3.61 -12.13 19.48
N THR A 37 3.86 -13.29 18.90
CA THR A 37 2.99 -14.47 18.97
C THR A 37 2.76 -14.90 20.42
N SER A 38 3.81 -14.89 21.25
CA SER A 38 3.71 -15.19 22.67
C SER A 38 2.80 -14.21 23.42
N ILE A 39 2.89 -12.92 23.13
CA ILE A 39 2.00 -11.90 23.72
C ILE A 39 0.57 -12.10 23.25
N LEU A 40 0.33 -12.25 21.94
CA LEU A 40 -1.01 -12.36 21.39
C LEU A 40 -1.72 -13.65 21.82
N SER A 41 -0.98 -14.71 22.14
CA SER A 41 -1.49 -15.99 22.63
C SER A 41 -1.85 -15.99 24.12
N ASP A 42 -1.50 -14.95 24.88
CA ASP A 42 -1.85 -14.87 26.30
C ASP A 42 -3.38 -14.88 26.46
N SER A 43 -3.87 -15.82 27.27
CA SER A 43 -5.29 -15.96 27.62
C SER A 43 -5.97 -14.68 28.08
N LYS A 44 -5.19 -13.72 28.63
CA LYS A 44 -5.66 -12.37 28.98
C LYS A 44 -6.27 -11.62 27.78
N TYR A 45 -5.80 -11.89 26.56
CA TYR A 45 -6.26 -11.24 25.33
C TYR A 45 -7.25 -12.07 24.52
N ALA A 46 -7.62 -13.29 24.97
CA ALA A 46 -8.50 -14.19 24.23
C ALA A 46 -9.89 -13.61 23.92
N GLY A 47 -10.34 -12.60 24.68
CA GLY A 47 -11.60 -11.89 24.42
C GLY A 47 -11.51 -10.77 23.37
N LEU A 48 -10.32 -10.43 22.87
CA LEU A 48 -10.09 -9.43 21.83
C LEU A 48 -10.12 -10.07 20.45
N ARG A 49 -10.31 -9.25 19.40
CA ARG A 49 -10.01 -9.62 18.01
C ARG A 49 -8.83 -8.80 17.54
N ILE A 50 -7.82 -9.44 16.99
CA ILE A 50 -6.56 -8.79 16.63
C ILE A 50 -6.38 -8.91 15.12
N ALA A 51 -6.62 -7.82 14.39
CA ALA A 51 -6.28 -7.76 12.97
C ALA A 51 -4.80 -7.40 12.80
N THR A 52 -4.08 -8.20 12.02
CA THR A 52 -2.67 -8.03 11.69
C THR A 52 -2.55 -7.70 10.20
N VAL A 53 -1.96 -6.54 9.89
CA VAL A 53 -1.53 -6.19 8.54
C VAL A 53 -0.14 -6.77 8.36
N ILE A 54 0.03 -7.67 7.39
CA ILE A 54 1.26 -8.44 7.20
C ILE A 54 2.12 -7.80 6.13
N GLU A 55 3.23 -7.23 6.60
CA GLU A 55 4.41 -6.78 5.86
C GLU A 55 4.07 -5.93 4.64
N PRO A 56 3.58 -4.68 4.84
CA PRO A 56 3.45 -3.71 3.76
C PRO A 56 4.73 -3.54 2.95
N ASP A 57 4.60 -3.16 1.67
CA ASP A 57 5.74 -2.87 0.78
C ASP A 57 6.78 -4.01 0.68
N SER A 58 6.32 -5.27 0.74
CA SER A 58 7.20 -6.45 0.69
C SER A 58 7.05 -7.26 -0.60
N LEU A 59 6.19 -8.29 -0.63
CA LEU A 59 6.01 -9.25 -1.73
C LEU A 59 5.78 -8.61 -3.10
N PRO A 60 5.00 -7.52 -3.24
CA PRO A 60 4.80 -6.91 -4.55
C PRO A 60 6.10 -6.36 -5.18
N ASN A 61 7.12 -6.06 -4.38
CA ASN A 61 8.45 -5.68 -4.88
C ASN A 61 9.17 -6.85 -5.57
N LEU A 62 8.97 -8.10 -5.14
CA LEU A 62 9.58 -9.27 -5.79
C LEU A 62 9.05 -9.48 -7.22
N VAL A 63 7.82 -9.02 -7.47
CA VAL A 63 7.18 -9.04 -8.79
C VAL A 63 7.64 -7.87 -9.64
N THR A 64 7.65 -6.66 -9.08
CA THR A 64 7.75 -5.42 -9.87
C THR A 64 9.15 -4.80 -9.90
N ASN A 65 9.99 -5.09 -8.91
CA ASN A 65 11.27 -4.40 -8.67
C ASN A 65 12.47 -5.35 -8.54
N ALA A 66 12.32 -6.62 -8.93
CA ALA A 66 13.37 -7.63 -8.90
C ALA A 66 13.52 -8.40 -10.24
N GLY A 67 12.97 -7.88 -11.33
CA GLY A 67 12.79 -8.59 -12.61
C GLY A 67 13.76 -8.23 -13.72
N GLY A 68 14.74 -7.34 -13.50
CA GLY A 68 15.61 -6.81 -14.55
C GLY A 68 14.94 -5.73 -15.42
N THR A 69 13.87 -5.12 -14.92
CA THR A 69 13.20 -3.93 -15.46
C THR A 69 13.90 -2.65 -15.00
N ASP A 70 13.59 -1.49 -15.59
CA ASP A 70 14.10 -0.17 -15.17
C ASP A 70 13.75 0.21 -13.73
N THR A 71 12.80 -0.50 -13.12
CA THR A 71 12.38 -0.33 -11.73
C THR A 71 13.18 -1.19 -10.74
N THR A 72 14.06 -2.07 -11.24
CA THR A 72 14.82 -3.04 -10.45
C THR A 72 15.77 -2.37 -9.45
N THR A 73 15.88 -2.95 -8.26
CA THR A 73 16.91 -2.61 -7.27
C THR A 73 17.72 -3.84 -6.88
N ASP A 74 19.00 -3.65 -6.57
CA ASP A 74 19.87 -4.74 -6.11
C ASP A 74 19.32 -5.38 -4.82
N ALA A 75 18.78 -4.57 -3.90
CA ALA A 75 18.17 -5.07 -2.68
C ALA A 75 16.98 -5.99 -2.97
N CYS A 76 16.07 -5.64 -3.89
CA CYS A 76 14.95 -6.52 -4.23
C CYS A 76 15.41 -7.78 -4.96
N VAL A 77 16.45 -7.69 -5.79
CA VAL A 77 17.08 -8.87 -6.40
C VAL A 77 17.66 -9.80 -5.33
N THR A 78 18.34 -9.25 -4.31
CA THR A 78 18.83 -10.02 -3.17
C THR A 78 17.70 -10.70 -2.42
N MET A 79 16.63 -9.97 -2.07
CA MET A 79 15.51 -10.53 -1.31
C MET A 79 14.74 -11.61 -2.09
N LYS A 80 14.62 -11.46 -3.41
CA LYS A 80 14.07 -12.49 -4.29
C LYS A 80 14.98 -13.72 -4.36
N SER A 81 16.30 -13.51 -4.45
CA SER A 81 17.27 -14.59 -4.60
C SER A 81 17.44 -15.42 -3.32
N ASN A 82 17.44 -14.79 -2.15
CA ASN A 82 17.57 -15.52 -0.87
C ASN A 82 16.21 -16.06 -0.36
N GLY A 83 15.09 -15.54 -0.88
CA GLY A 83 13.73 -15.94 -0.54
C GLY A 83 13.28 -15.51 0.86
N ASN A 84 13.95 -14.53 1.48
CA ASN A 84 13.71 -14.19 2.89
C ASN A 84 12.42 -13.38 3.10
N TYR A 85 11.94 -12.62 2.09
CA TYR A 85 10.58 -12.06 2.12
C TYR A 85 9.53 -13.18 2.17
N GLU A 86 9.61 -14.13 1.24
CA GLU A 86 8.68 -15.26 1.19
C GLU A 86 8.70 -16.06 2.50
N LYS A 87 9.88 -16.49 2.96
CA LYS A 87 10.04 -17.27 4.19
C LYS A 87 9.57 -16.51 5.44
N GLY A 88 9.80 -15.20 5.49
CA GLY A 88 9.39 -14.35 6.61
C GLY A 88 7.87 -14.16 6.65
N VAL A 89 7.24 -13.88 5.50
CA VAL A 89 5.77 -13.79 5.43
C VAL A 89 5.12 -15.13 5.74
N CYS A 90 5.61 -16.25 5.19
CA CYS A 90 5.10 -17.58 5.53
C CYS A 90 5.16 -17.83 7.04
N TYR A 91 6.27 -17.48 7.69
CA TYR A 91 6.46 -17.70 9.12
C TYR A 91 5.50 -16.84 9.96
N ALA A 92 5.32 -15.57 9.59
CA ALA A 92 4.37 -14.69 10.27
C ALA A 92 2.94 -15.21 10.13
N LEU A 93 2.53 -15.66 8.93
CA LEU A 93 1.21 -16.24 8.69
C LEU A 93 0.97 -17.49 9.53
N ASP A 94 1.89 -18.46 9.50
CA ASP A 94 1.78 -19.71 10.29
C ASP A 94 1.66 -19.43 11.79
N LYS A 95 2.57 -18.62 12.35
CA LYS A 95 2.59 -18.33 13.79
C LYS A 95 1.38 -17.56 14.27
N LEU A 96 1.01 -16.50 13.55
CA LEU A 96 -0.10 -15.64 13.94
C LEU A 96 -1.44 -16.29 13.65
N GLY A 97 -1.56 -17.03 12.53
CA GLY A 97 -2.77 -17.76 12.13
C GLY A 97 -3.13 -18.91 13.07
N ALA A 98 -2.16 -19.47 13.79
CA ALA A 98 -2.40 -20.46 14.83
C ALA A 98 -3.16 -19.91 16.06
N ILE A 99 -3.27 -18.58 16.22
CA ILE A 99 -3.94 -17.95 17.35
C ILE A 99 -5.42 -17.69 17.00
N PRO A 100 -6.40 -18.30 17.70
CA PRO A 100 -7.80 -18.33 17.25
C PRO A 100 -8.51 -16.98 17.09
N ASN A 101 -7.98 -15.91 17.70
CA ASN A 101 -8.54 -14.56 17.67
C ASN A 101 -7.67 -13.54 16.91
N VAL A 102 -6.69 -14.02 16.15
CA VAL A 102 -5.85 -13.22 15.24
C VAL A 102 -6.34 -13.42 13.80
N TYR A 103 -6.38 -12.32 13.05
CA TYR A 103 -6.88 -12.27 11.67
C TYR A 103 -5.83 -11.61 10.79
N ASN A 104 -5.10 -12.42 9.99
CA ASN A 104 -4.04 -11.92 9.12
C ASN A 104 -4.60 -11.37 7.81
N TYR A 105 -4.22 -10.13 7.49
CA TYR A 105 -4.48 -9.46 6.23
C TYR A 105 -3.15 -9.17 5.53
N ILE A 106 -2.88 -9.86 4.43
CA ILE A 106 -1.65 -9.66 3.65
C ILE A 106 -1.74 -8.31 2.91
N ASP A 107 -0.68 -7.50 2.97
CA ASP A 107 -0.60 -6.29 2.15
C ASP A 107 -0.52 -6.63 0.66
N ALA A 108 -1.38 -5.98 -0.13
CA ALA A 108 -1.50 -6.19 -1.56
C ALA A 108 -1.27 -4.91 -2.37
N GLY A 109 -0.40 -4.02 -1.88
CA GLY A 109 -0.08 -2.77 -2.55
C GLY A 109 -1.32 -1.92 -2.78
N HIS A 110 -1.43 -1.34 -3.98
CA HIS A 110 -2.57 -0.52 -4.38
C HIS A 110 -2.77 -0.57 -5.91
N HIS A 111 -3.88 -0.05 -6.43
CA HIS A 111 -4.19 -0.16 -7.86
C HIS A 111 -3.13 0.51 -8.74
N GLY A 112 -2.59 1.64 -8.29
CA GLY A 112 -1.51 2.38 -8.93
C GLY A 112 -0.14 1.69 -8.91
N TRP A 113 -0.03 0.49 -8.35
CA TRP A 113 1.17 -0.35 -8.38
C TRP A 113 0.92 -1.67 -9.09
N LEU A 114 -0.14 -2.40 -8.71
CA LEU A 114 -0.40 -3.75 -9.19
C LEU A 114 -1.57 -3.85 -10.17
N GLY A 115 -2.23 -2.74 -10.49
CA GLY A 115 -3.44 -2.73 -11.31
C GLY A 115 -3.26 -3.07 -12.79
N TRP A 116 -2.03 -3.24 -13.26
CA TRP A 116 -1.75 -3.72 -14.62
C TRP A 116 -1.80 -5.25 -14.68
N ASP A 117 -2.26 -5.81 -15.79
CA ASP A 117 -2.31 -7.27 -16.00
C ASP A 117 -0.94 -7.93 -15.82
N SER A 118 0.13 -7.23 -16.22
CA SER A 118 1.52 -7.67 -16.08
C SER A 118 1.97 -7.82 -14.63
N ASN A 119 1.29 -7.17 -13.69
CA ASN A 119 1.66 -7.14 -12.28
C ASN A 119 0.65 -7.96 -11.45
N LEU A 120 -0.66 -7.74 -11.66
CA LEU A 120 -1.71 -8.35 -10.84
C LEU A 120 -1.68 -9.88 -10.86
N GLY A 121 -1.55 -10.48 -12.05
CA GLY A 121 -1.49 -11.93 -12.18
C GLY A 121 -0.32 -12.55 -11.41
N PRO A 122 0.92 -12.13 -11.68
CA PRO A 122 2.08 -12.58 -10.93
C PRO A 122 2.00 -12.30 -9.42
N SER A 123 1.47 -11.16 -8.98
CA SER A 123 1.27 -10.87 -7.55
C SER A 123 0.30 -11.84 -6.89
N VAL A 124 -0.81 -12.20 -7.54
CA VAL A 124 -1.72 -13.23 -7.04
C VAL A 124 -1.02 -14.58 -6.87
N GLN A 125 -0.14 -14.95 -7.80
CA GLN A 125 0.65 -16.18 -7.68
C GLN A 125 1.66 -16.12 -6.53
N GLU A 126 2.29 -14.95 -6.33
CA GLU A 126 3.23 -14.73 -5.24
C GLU A 126 2.54 -14.82 -3.87
N PHE A 127 1.36 -14.19 -3.71
CA PHE A 127 0.55 -14.30 -2.50
C PHE A 127 0.12 -15.75 -2.23
N TYR A 128 -0.33 -16.47 -3.26
CA TYR A 128 -0.73 -17.86 -3.12
C TYR A 128 0.45 -18.76 -2.73
N LYS A 129 1.63 -18.54 -3.32
CA LYS A 129 2.86 -19.25 -2.98
C LYS A 129 3.21 -19.10 -1.50
N VAL A 130 3.23 -17.88 -0.96
CA VAL A 130 3.58 -17.69 0.46
C VAL A 130 2.51 -18.24 1.41
N ALA A 131 1.24 -18.26 1.00
CA ALA A 131 0.14 -18.83 1.79
C ALA A 131 0.04 -20.35 1.69
N THR A 132 0.91 -21.03 0.94
CA THR A 132 0.84 -22.50 0.75
C THR A 132 2.19 -23.19 0.91
N THR A 133 3.22 -22.47 1.38
CA THR A 133 4.57 -22.99 1.54
C THR A 133 5.13 -22.66 2.92
N ASN A 134 6.21 -23.35 3.29
CA ASN A 134 6.98 -23.11 4.53
C ASN A 134 6.15 -23.10 5.83
N GLY A 135 5.07 -23.89 5.88
CA GLY A 135 4.21 -24.06 7.07
C GLY A 135 2.86 -23.35 6.97
N ALA A 136 2.79 -22.24 6.22
CA ALA A 136 1.57 -21.48 6.06
C ALA A 136 0.51 -22.21 5.21
N ASN A 137 -0.75 -21.94 5.51
CA ASN A 137 -1.93 -22.39 4.80
C ASN A 137 -2.81 -21.20 4.41
N VAL A 138 -3.63 -21.34 3.36
CA VAL A 138 -4.61 -20.33 2.98
C VAL A 138 -5.63 -20.05 4.10
N SER A 139 -5.83 -20.99 5.03
CA SER A 139 -6.65 -20.78 6.24
C SER A 139 -6.03 -19.79 7.23
N ASP A 140 -4.72 -19.56 7.16
CA ASP A 140 -4.02 -18.59 8.01
C ASP A 140 -4.25 -17.14 7.54
N VAL A 141 -4.94 -16.96 6.40
CA VAL A 141 -5.17 -15.67 5.75
C VAL A 141 -6.66 -15.33 5.83
N ALA A 142 -7.01 -14.36 6.69
CA ALA A 142 -8.37 -13.85 6.79
C ALA A 142 -8.74 -12.96 5.59
N GLY A 143 -7.75 -12.31 4.99
CA GLY A 143 -7.99 -11.39 3.90
C GLY A 143 -6.74 -10.70 3.38
N PHE A 144 -6.96 -9.61 2.65
CA PHE A 144 -5.91 -8.77 2.10
C PHE A 144 -6.22 -7.29 2.36
N ILE A 145 -5.20 -6.46 2.45
CA ILE A 145 -5.35 -5.02 2.57
C ILE A 145 -4.69 -4.31 1.39
N VAL A 146 -5.33 -3.26 0.89
CA VAL A 146 -4.79 -2.39 -0.14
C VAL A 146 -4.65 -0.96 0.38
N ASN A 147 -3.81 -0.18 -0.30
CA ASN A 147 -3.58 1.24 -0.07
C ASN A 147 -2.89 1.58 1.26
N THR A 148 -2.29 0.61 1.95
CA THR A 148 -1.57 0.82 3.22
C THR A 148 -0.57 1.95 3.09
N ALA A 149 -0.71 2.99 3.91
CA ALA A 149 0.12 4.20 3.86
C ALA A 149 0.18 4.91 2.49
N ASN A 150 -0.78 4.69 1.60
CA ASN A 150 -0.83 5.31 0.28
C ASN A 150 -2.04 6.27 0.16
N TYR A 151 -2.27 6.79 -1.03
CA TYR A 151 -3.16 7.93 -1.28
C TYR A 151 -4.19 7.66 -2.37
N SER A 152 -4.23 6.45 -2.92
CA SER A 152 -5.15 6.12 -4.01
C SER A 152 -6.60 6.17 -3.50
N PRO A 153 -7.53 6.82 -4.22
CA PRO A 153 -8.88 7.05 -3.75
C PRO A 153 -9.66 5.74 -3.64
N ILE A 154 -10.61 5.68 -2.70
CA ILE A 154 -11.52 4.54 -2.57
C ILE A 154 -12.31 4.33 -3.87
N LYS A 155 -12.83 5.43 -4.44
CA LYS A 155 -13.58 5.47 -5.70
C LYS A 155 -13.25 6.74 -6.46
N GLU A 156 -13.13 6.65 -7.78
CA GLU A 156 -13.17 7.82 -8.66
C GLU A 156 -14.63 8.12 -9.05
N PRO A 157 -15.22 9.24 -8.59
CA PRO A 157 -16.66 9.50 -8.79
C PRO A 157 -16.98 10.10 -10.15
N ASN A 158 -15.98 10.62 -10.86
CA ASN A 158 -16.18 11.51 -12.00
C ASN A 158 -15.94 10.84 -13.36
N PHE A 159 -15.38 9.64 -13.37
CA PHE A 159 -15.22 8.80 -14.56
C PHE A 159 -15.04 7.34 -14.16
N THR A 160 -15.22 6.43 -15.12
CA THR A 160 -14.89 5.02 -14.96
C THR A 160 -13.75 4.60 -15.88
N VAL A 161 -13.01 3.54 -15.53
CA VAL A 161 -11.92 3.01 -16.38
C VAL A 161 -12.39 2.61 -17.80
N THR A 162 -13.70 2.34 -17.95
CA THR A 162 -14.32 1.96 -19.22
C THR A 162 -14.77 3.14 -20.08
N ASP A 163 -14.65 4.38 -19.57
CA ASP A 163 -15.07 5.57 -20.30
C ASP A 163 -14.26 5.74 -21.60
N THR A 164 -14.88 6.41 -22.56
CA THR A 164 -14.24 6.82 -23.81
C THR A 164 -14.46 8.31 -24.08
N VAL A 165 -13.46 8.95 -24.67
CA VAL A 165 -13.51 10.36 -25.10
C VAL A 165 -13.11 10.40 -26.57
N ASN A 166 -14.00 10.89 -27.44
CA ASN A 166 -13.77 10.97 -28.89
C ASN A 166 -13.31 9.64 -29.51
N GLY A 167 -13.89 8.51 -29.07
CA GLY A 167 -13.56 7.17 -29.55
C GLY A 167 -12.28 6.56 -28.98
N GLN A 168 -11.57 7.24 -28.06
CA GLN A 168 -10.41 6.72 -27.36
C GLN A 168 -10.77 6.30 -25.94
N THR A 169 -10.30 5.15 -25.47
CA THR A 169 -10.45 4.75 -24.06
C THR A 169 -9.62 5.64 -23.14
N ILE A 170 -10.16 6.00 -21.96
CA ILE A 170 -9.41 6.81 -20.98
C ILE A 170 -8.15 6.11 -20.45
N ARG A 171 -8.04 4.79 -20.64
CA ARG A 171 -6.82 4.02 -20.36
C ARG A 171 -5.61 4.51 -21.16
N GLN A 172 -5.82 5.21 -22.28
CA GLN A 172 -4.74 5.87 -23.03
C GLN A 172 -4.25 7.18 -22.40
N SER A 173 -4.93 7.71 -21.38
CA SER A 173 -4.46 8.90 -20.69
C SER A 173 -3.16 8.62 -19.93
N LYS A 174 -2.32 9.65 -19.76
CA LYS A 174 -1.04 9.54 -19.05
C LYS A 174 -1.19 9.16 -17.58
N TRP A 175 -2.33 9.50 -16.96
CA TRP A 175 -2.60 9.19 -15.56
C TRP A 175 -2.99 7.72 -15.37
N VAL A 176 -3.88 7.20 -16.23
CA VAL A 176 -4.34 5.80 -16.14
C VAL A 176 -3.29 4.85 -16.71
N ASP A 177 -2.58 5.26 -17.77
CA ASP A 177 -1.46 4.53 -18.38
C ASP A 177 -1.73 3.02 -18.56
N TRP A 178 -2.84 2.68 -19.21
CA TRP A 178 -3.30 1.29 -19.44
C TRP A 178 -3.63 0.45 -18.21
N ASN A 179 -3.63 1.03 -17.00
CA ASN A 179 -4.11 0.35 -15.80
C ASN A 179 -5.57 -0.14 -15.98
N GLN A 180 -5.91 -1.25 -15.35
CA GLN A 180 -7.26 -1.83 -15.38
C GLN A 180 -8.20 -1.18 -14.36
N TYR A 181 -7.67 -0.35 -13.48
CA TYR A 181 -8.38 0.26 -12.38
C TYR A 181 -8.01 1.74 -12.26
N VAL A 182 -8.90 2.51 -11.65
CA VAL A 182 -8.70 3.94 -11.38
C VAL A 182 -8.92 4.28 -9.90
N ASP A 183 -9.27 3.28 -9.09
CA ASP A 183 -9.53 3.40 -7.67
C ASP A 183 -9.32 2.08 -6.92
N GLU A 184 -9.25 2.17 -5.60
CA GLU A 184 -8.94 1.03 -4.74
C GLU A 184 -10.10 0.05 -4.60
N GLN A 185 -11.37 0.50 -4.65
CA GLN A 185 -12.49 -0.43 -4.48
C GLN A 185 -12.62 -1.37 -5.69
N SER A 186 -12.51 -0.85 -6.92
CA SER A 186 -12.54 -1.71 -8.11
C SER A 186 -11.34 -2.67 -8.14
N TYR A 187 -10.16 -2.21 -7.77
CA TYR A 187 -8.96 -3.02 -7.64
C TYR A 187 -9.10 -4.12 -6.58
N ALA A 188 -9.50 -3.77 -5.35
CA ALA A 188 -9.63 -4.72 -4.24
C ALA A 188 -10.62 -5.84 -4.56
N LEU A 189 -11.77 -5.52 -5.17
CA LEU A 189 -12.77 -6.53 -5.53
C LEU A 189 -12.29 -7.45 -6.67
N ALA A 190 -11.61 -6.90 -7.68
CA ALA A 190 -11.06 -7.72 -8.75
C ALA A 190 -9.87 -8.59 -8.29
N LEU A 191 -9.05 -8.07 -7.37
CA LEU A 191 -7.99 -8.84 -6.71
C LEU A 191 -8.60 -9.99 -5.90
N ARG A 192 -9.63 -9.71 -5.09
CA ARG A 192 -10.37 -10.73 -4.33
C ARG A 192 -10.85 -11.87 -5.22
N ASP A 193 -11.50 -11.56 -6.34
CA ASP A 193 -11.99 -12.59 -7.27
C ASP A 193 -10.86 -13.46 -7.82
N LYS A 194 -9.70 -12.85 -8.14
CA LYS A 194 -8.52 -13.59 -8.60
C LYS A 194 -7.88 -14.44 -7.51
N LEU A 195 -7.84 -13.96 -6.26
CA LEU A 195 -7.33 -14.72 -5.12
C LEU A 195 -8.19 -15.95 -4.82
N VAL A 196 -9.52 -15.78 -4.80
CA VAL A 196 -10.46 -16.91 -4.64
C VAL A 196 -10.29 -17.91 -5.78
N ALA A 197 -10.15 -17.43 -7.02
CA ALA A 197 -9.89 -18.30 -8.18
C ALA A 197 -8.53 -19.02 -8.10
N ALA A 198 -7.53 -18.44 -7.40
CA ALA A 198 -6.23 -19.05 -7.19
C ALA A 198 -6.23 -20.11 -6.07
N GLY A 199 -7.23 -20.12 -5.19
CA GLY A 199 -7.41 -21.13 -4.15
C GLY A 199 -7.53 -20.61 -2.71
N PHE A 200 -7.59 -19.29 -2.51
CA PHE A 200 -7.91 -18.72 -1.20
C PHE A 200 -9.39 -18.93 -0.83
N ASP A 201 -9.71 -18.84 0.46
CA ASP A 201 -11.07 -19.02 0.95
C ASP A 201 -12.06 -18.02 0.31
N SER A 202 -13.20 -18.52 -0.18
CA SER A 202 -14.23 -17.69 -0.82
C SER A 202 -14.87 -16.65 0.10
N GLY A 203 -14.70 -16.78 1.42
CA GLY A 203 -15.09 -15.86 2.47
C GLY A 203 -14.02 -14.86 2.86
N LEU A 204 -12.83 -14.87 2.22
CA LEU A 204 -11.79 -13.87 2.49
C LEU A 204 -12.33 -12.44 2.24
N GLY A 205 -11.88 -11.51 3.08
CA GLY A 205 -12.27 -10.12 3.04
C GLY A 205 -11.17 -9.17 2.56
N MET A 206 -11.56 -8.04 2.00
CA MET A 206 -10.63 -6.97 1.64
C MET A 206 -10.70 -5.82 2.63
N LEU A 207 -9.55 -5.23 2.91
CA LEU A 207 -9.42 -3.98 3.65
C LEU A 207 -8.89 -2.89 2.74
N ILE A 208 -9.25 -1.63 3.01
CA ILE A 208 -8.67 -0.47 2.36
C ILE A 208 -8.19 0.50 3.44
N ASP A 209 -6.91 0.87 3.41
CA ASP A 209 -6.42 1.99 4.21
C ASP A 209 -6.94 3.30 3.60
N THR A 210 -7.72 4.01 4.41
CA THR A 210 -8.44 5.24 4.07
C THR A 210 -7.95 6.44 4.85
N SER A 211 -6.79 6.31 5.50
CA SER A 211 -6.19 7.34 6.34
C SER A 211 -5.99 8.67 5.62
N ARG A 212 -5.51 8.65 4.37
CA ARG A 212 -5.02 9.85 3.65
C ARG A 212 -5.50 9.97 2.19
N ASN A 213 -6.54 9.25 1.81
CA ASN A 213 -7.01 9.16 0.42
C ASN A 213 -8.33 9.89 0.12
N GLY A 214 -8.70 10.87 0.95
CA GLY A 214 -9.96 11.60 0.79
C GLY A 214 -9.95 12.54 -0.42
N TRP A 215 -8.85 13.25 -0.63
CA TRP A 215 -8.70 14.28 -1.68
C TRP A 215 -9.87 15.28 -1.69
N GLY A 216 -10.15 15.86 -0.53
CA GLY A 216 -11.16 16.89 -0.34
C GLY A 216 -10.63 18.30 -0.60
N GLY A 217 -11.12 19.24 0.22
CA GLY A 217 -10.80 20.65 0.07
C GLY A 217 -11.48 21.30 -1.15
N SER A 218 -11.23 22.59 -1.32
CA SER A 218 -11.85 23.40 -2.38
C SER A 218 -11.37 23.05 -3.80
N ALA A 219 -10.28 22.29 -3.92
CA ALA A 219 -9.71 21.88 -5.21
C ALA A 219 -10.26 20.54 -5.72
N ARG A 220 -11.06 19.82 -4.91
CA ARG A 220 -11.69 18.55 -5.33
C ARG A 220 -12.62 18.78 -6.52
N PRO A 221 -12.44 18.07 -7.65
CA PRO A 221 -13.37 18.14 -8.76
C PRO A 221 -14.79 17.72 -8.38
N THR A 222 -15.78 18.48 -8.84
CA THR A 222 -17.20 18.25 -8.59
C THR A 222 -17.90 17.51 -9.74
N GLY A 223 -17.16 17.15 -10.79
CA GLY A 223 -17.67 16.46 -11.97
C GLY A 223 -16.57 16.04 -12.94
N PRO A 224 -16.93 15.43 -14.07
CA PRO A 224 -15.98 15.00 -15.11
C PRO A 224 -15.20 16.18 -15.71
N GLY A 225 -14.00 15.89 -16.22
CA GLY A 225 -13.21 16.86 -16.96
C GLY A 225 -13.73 17.14 -18.37
N PRO A 226 -13.09 18.06 -19.11
CA PRO A 226 -13.44 18.37 -20.49
C PRO A 226 -13.25 17.16 -21.43
N GLN A 227 -14.23 16.87 -22.29
CA GLN A 227 -14.17 15.80 -23.29
C GLN A 227 -13.36 16.17 -24.56
N THR A 228 -12.32 17.00 -24.41
CA THR A 228 -11.46 17.44 -25.53
C THR A 228 -10.35 16.43 -25.83
N SER A 229 -9.86 15.71 -24.83
CA SER A 229 -8.95 14.57 -24.94
C SER A 229 -9.10 13.66 -23.72
N VAL A 230 -8.62 12.42 -23.80
CA VAL A 230 -8.59 11.51 -22.64
C VAL A 230 -7.80 12.10 -21.47
N ASP A 231 -6.70 12.81 -21.73
CA ASP A 231 -5.90 13.48 -20.70
C ASP A 231 -6.65 14.65 -20.03
N ALA A 232 -7.36 15.47 -20.81
CA ALA A 232 -8.11 16.59 -20.26
C ALA A 232 -9.30 16.10 -19.42
N TYR A 233 -9.98 15.05 -19.89
CA TYR A 233 -11.09 14.42 -19.20
C TYR A 233 -10.66 13.83 -17.85
N VAL A 234 -9.60 13.01 -17.86
CA VAL A 234 -9.08 12.37 -16.64
C VAL A 234 -8.49 13.42 -15.68
N ASN A 235 -7.62 14.33 -16.13
CA ASN A 235 -7.02 15.32 -15.24
C ASN A 235 -8.03 16.34 -14.68
N GLY A 236 -9.08 16.65 -15.44
CA GLY A 236 -10.15 17.53 -14.96
C GLY A 236 -11.07 16.85 -13.95
N GLY A 237 -11.26 15.52 -14.06
CA GLY A 237 -12.19 14.76 -13.23
C GLY A 237 -11.57 14.06 -12.02
N ARG A 238 -10.29 13.67 -12.07
CA ARG A 238 -9.70 12.79 -11.04
C ARG A 238 -9.64 13.47 -9.69
N ILE A 239 -10.06 12.76 -8.64
CA ILE A 239 -9.94 13.29 -7.28
C ILE A 239 -8.54 13.09 -6.75
N ASP A 240 -7.84 12.01 -7.10
CA ASP A 240 -6.42 11.89 -6.80
C ASP A 240 -5.67 12.99 -7.53
N ARG A 241 -4.98 13.88 -6.81
CA ARG A 241 -4.30 15.05 -7.38
C ARG A 241 -2.78 14.90 -7.48
N ARG A 242 -2.23 13.71 -7.23
CA ARG A 242 -0.79 13.45 -7.41
C ARG A 242 -0.35 13.70 -8.86
N ILE A 243 0.95 13.86 -9.03
CA ILE A 243 1.57 13.98 -10.36
C ILE A 243 1.56 12.61 -11.05
N HIS A 244 1.90 11.56 -10.31
CA HIS A 244 1.94 10.18 -10.77
C HIS A 244 1.46 9.25 -9.63
N SER A 245 0.81 8.13 -9.97
CA SER A 245 0.29 7.16 -8.99
C SER A 245 1.40 6.48 -8.15
N GLY A 246 2.61 6.41 -8.70
CA GLY A 246 3.83 5.96 -8.01
C GLY A 246 4.44 6.98 -7.03
N ASN A 247 3.87 8.17 -6.87
CA ASN A 247 4.30 9.11 -5.84
C ASN A 247 3.66 8.73 -4.49
N TRP A 248 4.49 8.33 -3.53
CA TRP A 248 4.04 7.70 -2.29
C TRP A 248 4.44 8.45 -1.02
N CYS A 249 5.43 9.35 -1.05
CA CYS A 249 5.92 9.98 0.17
C CYS A 249 5.31 11.37 0.39
N ASN A 250 4.75 11.61 1.58
CA ASN A 250 4.29 12.90 2.09
C ASN A 250 3.53 13.74 1.06
N GLN A 251 2.55 13.16 0.39
CA GLN A 251 1.96 13.77 -0.80
C GLN A 251 1.21 15.07 -0.47
N SER A 252 1.62 16.14 -1.14
CA SER A 252 0.99 17.46 -1.03
C SER A 252 -0.44 17.45 -1.58
N GLY A 253 -1.34 18.16 -0.89
CA GLY A 253 -2.76 18.25 -1.23
C GLY A 253 -3.58 17.02 -0.83
N ALA A 254 -2.98 16.02 -0.18
CA ALA A 254 -3.70 14.87 0.36
C ALA A 254 -4.71 15.31 1.44
N GLY A 255 -5.67 14.42 1.74
CA GLY A 255 -6.75 14.69 2.68
C GLY A 255 -7.16 13.45 3.46
N LEU A 256 -7.63 13.62 4.70
CA LEU A 256 -8.22 12.52 5.46
C LEU A 256 -9.34 11.87 4.65
N GLY A 257 -9.32 10.54 4.54
CA GLY A 257 -10.37 9.82 3.83
C GLY A 257 -11.59 9.52 4.68
N GLN A 258 -12.34 8.51 4.22
CA GLN A 258 -13.44 7.94 4.97
C GLN A 258 -12.94 7.47 6.34
N ARG A 259 -13.68 7.76 7.42
CA ARG A 259 -13.33 7.28 8.76
C ARG A 259 -13.51 5.76 8.82
N PRO A 260 -12.84 5.06 9.76
CA PRO A 260 -12.98 3.61 9.89
C PRO A 260 -14.45 3.18 9.88
N THR A 261 -14.79 2.29 8.94
CA THR A 261 -16.17 1.89 8.65
C THR A 261 -16.18 0.39 8.42
N ALA A 262 -16.95 -0.36 9.20
CA ALA A 262 -17.11 -1.80 9.03
C ALA A 262 -18.08 -2.11 7.89
N ALA A 263 -17.76 -3.16 7.11
CA ALA A 263 -18.54 -3.69 5.99
C ALA A 263 -19.13 -2.62 5.04
N PRO A 264 -18.30 -1.69 4.49
CA PRO A 264 -18.80 -0.59 3.66
C PRO A 264 -19.34 -1.05 2.30
N ALA A 265 -18.95 -2.24 1.84
CA ALA A 265 -19.42 -2.87 0.61
C ALA A 265 -19.24 -4.40 0.68
N THR A 266 -20.01 -5.16 -0.09
CA THR A 266 -19.81 -6.61 -0.22
C THR A 266 -18.39 -6.92 -0.67
N GLY A 267 -17.70 -7.83 0.03
CA GLY A 267 -16.31 -8.19 -0.24
C GLY A 267 -15.27 -7.26 0.41
N ILE A 268 -15.68 -6.15 1.03
CA ILE A 268 -14.82 -5.26 1.80
C ILE A 268 -15.20 -5.39 3.29
N ASP A 269 -14.29 -5.91 4.10
CA ASP A 269 -14.51 -6.10 5.54
C ASP A 269 -14.53 -4.76 6.28
N ALA A 270 -13.62 -3.84 5.94
CA ALA A 270 -13.58 -2.52 6.52
C ALA A 270 -12.78 -1.52 5.68
N TYR A 271 -13.17 -0.26 5.81
CA TYR A 271 -12.22 0.85 5.70
C TYR A 271 -11.59 1.06 7.08
N LEU A 272 -10.27 1.24 7.13
CA LEU A 272 -9.56 1.55 8.37
C LEU A 272 -8.46 2.57 8.11
N TRP A 273 -7.87 3.09 9.19
CA TRP A 273 -6.69 3.93 9.13
C TRP A 273 -5.52 3.10 9.65
N VAL A 274 -4.67 2.63 8.74
CA VAL A 274 -3.46 1.88 9.10
C VAL A 274 -2.32 2.84 9.35
N LYS A 275 -2.00 3.68 8.37
CA LYS A 275 -1.06 4.78 8.58
C LYS A 275 -1.72 5.85 9.48
N PRO A 276 -1.16 6.16 10.65
CA PRO A 276 -1.72 7.20 11.50
C PRO A 276 -1.61 8.57 10.80
N PRO A 277 -2.71 9.29 10.57
CA PRO A 277 -2.65 10.60 9.94
C PRO A 277 -1.79 11.58 10.74
N GLY A 278 -0.83 12.20 10.07
CA GLY A 278 0.14 13.11 10.69
C GLY A 278 1.48 12.48 11.02
N GLU A 279 1.65 11.16 10.88
CA GLU A 279 2.98 10.56 10.88
C GLU A 279 3.62 10.68 9.49
N SER A 280 4.86 11.18 9.43
CA SER A 280 5.63 11.30 8.20
C SER A 280 5.85 9.94 7.53
N ASP A 281 5.94 9.95 6.21
CA ASP A 281 6.39 8.81 5.40
C ASP A 281 7.92 8.71 5.32
N GLY A 282 8.63 9.81 5.57
CA GLY A 282 10.08 9.91 5.45
C GLY A 282 10.58 11.35 5.49
N ASN A 283 11.83 11.54 5.87
CA ASN A 283 12.46 12.85 5.95
C ASN A 283 12.71 13.46 4.57
N SER A 284 12.44 14.75 4.41
CA SER A 284 12.61 15.45 3.12
C SER A 284 14.06 15.84 2.80
N ALA A 285 14.98 15.66 3.75
CA ALA A 285 16.42 15.86 3.60
C ALA A 285 17.19 14.92 4.51
N ALA A 286 18.44 14.60 4.20
CA ALA A 286 19.28 13.74 5.04
C ALA A 286 19.43 14.32 6.46
N VAL A 287 19.06 13.52 7.47
CA VAL A 287 19.13 13.87 8.89
C VAL A 287 19.82 12.74 9.66
N PRO A 288 20.84 13.04 10.49
CA PRO A 288 21.40 12.05 11.41
C PRO A 288 20.34 11.51 12.36
N ASN A 289 20.32 10.19 12.56
CA ASN A 289 19.41 9.51 13.48
C ASN A 289 20.04 8.19 13.97
N ASP A 290 19.50 7.66 15.06
CA ASP A 290 19.86 6.38 15.68
C ASP A 290 18.80 5.30 15.46
N GLU A 291 17.87 5.53 14.54
CA GLU A 291 16.76 4.62 14.19
C GLU A 291 17.02 3.80 12.91
N GLY A 292 18.23 3.91 12.33
CA GLY A 292 18.60 3.20 11.10
C GLY A 292 17.90 3.70 9.83
N LYS A 293 17.20 4.84 9.89
CA LYS A 293 16.40 5.37 8.78
C LYS A 293 17.25 6.17 7.80
N GLY A 294 17.18 5.81 6.52
CA GLY A 294 17.88 6.47 5.43
C GLY A 294 17.14 7.71 4.91
N PHE A 295 17.74 8.38 3.92
CA PHE A 295 17.11 9.46 3.17
C PHE A 295 16.66 8.95 1.80
N ASP A 296 15.35 8.82 1.60
CA ASP A 296 14.76 8.53 0.30
C ASP A 296 14.42 9.81 -0.45
N ARG A 297 14.91 9.91 -1.68
CA ARG A 297 14.64 11.08 -2.52
C ARG A 297 13.19 11.14 -3.01
N MET A 298 12.41 10.06 -2.94
CA MET A 298 10.97 10.15 -3.13
C MET A 298 10.27 11.03 -2.09
N CYS A 299 10.92 11.31 -0.95
CA CYS A 299 10.46 12.27 0.06
C CYS A 299 11.04 13.68 -0.10
N ASP A 300 12.00 13.86 -1.02
CA ASP A 300 12.63 15.14 -1.35
C ASP A 300 11.77 15.89 -2.38
N PRO A 301 11.19 17.07 -2.05
CA PRO A 301 10.38 17.86 -2.98
C PRO A 301 11.12 18.27 -4.26
N THR A 302 12.46 18.30 -4.24
CA THR A 302 13.30 18.69 -5.37
C THR A 302 13.66 17.53 -6.29
N TYR A 303 13.41 16.30 -5.86
CA TYR A 303 13.73 15.10 -6.63
C TYR A 303 12.86 14.99 -7.89
N GLN A 304 13.50 14.71 -9.02
CA GLN A 304 12.85 14.61 -10.34
C GLN A 304 12.38 13.18 -10.68
N GLY A 305 12.37 12.28 -9.69
CA GLY A 305 11.86 10.93 -9.87
C GLY A 305 12.84 9.96 -10.53
N ASN A 306 12.28 8.79 -10.85
CA ASN A 306 12.94 7.69 -11.54
C ASN A 306 11.88 6.88 -12.32
N ALA A 307 12.27 5.76 -12.92
CA ALA A 307 11.35 4.92 -13.70
C ALA A 307 10.07 4.50 -12.93
N ARG A 308 10.15 4.26 -11.60
CA ARG A 308 9.00 3.81 -10.78
C ARG A 308 7.89 4.85 -10.67
N ASN A 309 8.20 6.14 -10.83
CA ASN A 309 7.20 7.20 -10.86
C ASN A 309 7.14 7.95 -12.20
N GLY A 310 7.62 7.32 -13.27
CA GLY A 310 7.59 7.89 -14.61
C GLY A 310 8.52 9.11 -14.80
N ASN A 311 9.60 9.20 -14.02
CA ASN A 311 10.54 10.33 -13.99
C ASN A 311 9.83 11.68 -13.72
N ASN A 312 8.89 11.67 -12.78
CA ASN A 312 8.16 12.85 -12.34
C ASN A 312 8.74 13.43 -11.04
N PRO A 313 8.54 14.73 -10.76
CA PRO A 313 8.75 15.27 -9.43
C PRO A 313 8.00 14.48 -8.35
N SER A 314 8.60 14.36 -7.16
CA SER A 314 8.05 13.55 -6.06
C SER A 314 6.67 14.00 -5.59
N GLY A 315 6.37 15.30 -5.65
CA GLY A 315 5.15 15.88 -5.08
C GLY A 315 5.12 15.84 -3.54
N ALA A 316 6.24 15.51 -2.90
CA ALA A 316 6.37 15.43 -1.45
C ALA A 316 6.35 16.83 -0.81
N LEU A 317 5.79 16.91 0.39
CA LEU A 317 5.84 18.12 1.23
C LEU A 317 7.28 18.38 1.73
N PRO A 318 7.70 19.66 1.82
CA PRO A 318 8.99 20.04 2.38
C PRO A 318 9.00 19.91 3.91
N ASP A 319 10.19 20.03 4.50
CA ASP A 319 10.43 20.05 5.95
C ASP A 319 9.81 18.86 6.71
N ALA A 320 9.74 17.70 6.04
CA ALA A 320 9.20 16.49 6.62
C ALA A 320 10.21 15.84 7.58
N PRO A 321 9.79 15.38 8.78
CA PRO A 321 10.65 14.67 9.71
C PRO A 321 10.82 13.19 9.30
N LEU A 322 11.61 12.43 10.06
CA LEU A 322 11.80 10.99 9.87
C LEU A 322 10.47 10.23 9.77
N SER A 323 10.46 9.11 9.05
CA SER A 323 9.26 8.26 8.95
C SER A 323 8.73 7.88 10.33
N GLY A 324 7.41 7.99 10.53
CA GLY A 324 6.74 7.74 11.82
C GLY A 324 6.76 8.91 12.81
N HIS A 325 7.57 9.95 12.57
CA HIS A 325 7.57 11.14 13.43
C HIS A 325 6.40 12.06 13.11
N TRP A 326 5.96 12.83 14.10
CA TRP A 326 4.86 13.78 13.95
C TRP A 326 5.18 14.90 12.96
N PHE A 327 4.39 14.99 11.91
CA PHE A 327 4.48 16.00 10.86
C PHE A 327 3.28 16.94 10.89
N SER A 328 3.39 17.99 11.70
CA SER A 328 2.31 18.93 11.96
C SER A 328 1.73 19.57 10.69
N ALA A 329 2.56 19.92 9.71
CA ALA A 329 2.10 20.58 8.48
C ALA A 329 1.22 19.63 7.65
N GLN A 330 1.66 18.39 7.45
CA GLN A 330 0.85 17.38 6.77
C GLN A 330 -0.44 17.08 7.52
N PHE A 331 -0.41 16.97 8.85
CA PHE A 331 -1.63 16.72 9.63
C PHE A 331 -2.68 17.84 9.43
N GLN A 332 -2.25 19.10 9.44
CA GLN A 332 -3.14 20.23 9.19
C GLN A 332 -3.73 20.21 7.77
N GLU A 333 -2.91 19.93 6.75
CA GLU A 333 -3.38 19.79 5.37
C GLU A 333 -4.37 18.62 5.22
N LEU A 334 -4.07 17.47 5.82
CA LEU A 334 -4.95 16.30 5.82
C LEU A 334 -6.32 16.63 6.41
N MET A 335 -6.38 17.34 7.54
CA MET A 335 -7.65 17.77 8.15
C MET A 335 -8.40 18.77 7.27
N GLN A 336 -7.70 19.77 6.71
CA GLN A 336 -8.30 20.79 5.85
C GLN A 336 -8.91 20.17 4.58
N ASN A 337 -8.26 19.15 4.03
CA ASN A 337 -8.67 18.47 2.81
C ASN A 337 -9.46 17.17 3.09
N ALA A 338 -10.01 17.00 4.30
CA ALA A 338 -10.77 15.80 4.62
C ALA A 338 -11.99 15.60 3.70
N TYR A 339 -12.18 14.38 3.21
CA TYR A 339 -13.38 13.97 2.48
C TYR A 339 -13.85 12.57 2.89
N PRO A 340 -15.09 12.40 3.39
CA PRO A 340 -16.09 13.45 3.64
C PRO A 340 -15.59 14.53 4.62
N PRO A 341 -16.13 15.76 4.62
CA PRO A 341 -15.71 16.80 5.56
C PRO A 341 -15.79 16.35 7.03
N LEU A 342 -14.94 16.93 7.88
CA LEU A 342 -15.01 16.74 9.34
C LEU A 342 -16.24 17.46 9.89
N SER A 343 -16.87 16.86 10.90
CA SER A 343 -18.09 17.37 11.57
C SER A 343 -17.78 18.16 12.82
#